data_AF-A0A7J7KVW3-F1
#
_entry.id   AF-A0A7J7KVW3-F1
#
_cell.length_a   1.000
_cell.length_b   1.000
_cell.length_c   1.000
_cell.angle_alpha   90.00
_cell.angle_beta   90.00
_cell.angle_gamma   90.00
#
_symmetry.space_group_name_H-M   'P 1'
#
loop_
_entity.id
_entity.type
_entity.pdbx_description
1 polymer ?
#
loop_
_entity_poly.entity_id
_entity_poly.type
_entity_poly.pdbx_seq_one_letter_code
_entity_poly.pdbx_strand_id
1 'polypeptide(L)'
;MYSVPELKWNSFPSSVELLPTAEFKNGTDMIWGFLRGIFLSKLATDMIFNGVTLMIAEGVFGKMNVLDSYPPTLFVHMPKDRIRMRLISENVKALRQKGIHITKIKCSEFPLTPNLLCRVQGLSQSVSQGLLELFHEKGFIDQNAYMRNDGRATHWKEALKERKLFYQRQMN
;
A
#
# COMPACT_ATOMS: atom_id res chain seq x y z
N MET A 1 25.01 15.32 8.58
CA MET A 1 24.34 14.07 9.01
C MET A 1 23.09 14.49 9.76
N TYR A 2 21.92 14.47 9.10
CA TYR A 2 20.67 14.93 9.72
C TYR A 2 19.82 13.71 10.07
N SER A 3 19.58 13.51 11.37
CA SER A 3 18.66 12.51 11.91
C SER A 3 17.22 12.93 11.64
N VAL A 4 16.43 12.05 11.02
CA VAL A 4 14.98 12.24 10.83
C VAL A 4 14.30 12.02 12.18
N PRO A 5 13.47 12.96 12.70
CA PRO A 5 12.73 12.75 13.93
C PRO A 5 11.66 11.67 13.75
N GLU A 6 11.51 10.76 14.71
CA GLU A 6 10.37 9.84 14.78
C GLU A 6 9.08 10.61 15.09
N LEU A 7 8.36 11.00 14.05
CA LEU A 7 7.02 11.62 14.17
C LEU A 7 5.98 10.54 14.52
N LYS A 8 5.41 10.63 15.73
CA LYS A 8 4.27 9.82 16.16
C LYS A 8 3.02 10.19 15.32
N TRP A 9 2.46 9.15 14.70
CA TRP A 9 1.37 9.18 13.72
C TRP A 9 0.07 9.89 14.19
N ASN A 10 -0.11 10.10 15.50
CA ASN A 10 -1.37 10.57 16.10
C ASN A 10 -1.41 12.09 16.35
N SER A 11 -0.49 12.87 15.77
CA SER A 11 -0.32 14.31 16.09
C SER A 11 -0.95 15.27 15.08
N PHE A 12 -1.75 14.78 14.12
CA PHE A 12 -2.41 15.64 13.14
C PHE A 12 -3.79 16.13 13.65
N PRO A 13 -4.08 17.45 13.61
CA PRO A 13 -5.41 17.96 13.89
C PRO A 13 -6.43 17.43 12.86
N SER A 14 -7.59 17.01 13.36
CA SER A 14 -8.53 16.10 12.69
C SER A 14 -9.49 16.74 11.69
N SER A 15 -9.21 17.93 11.14
CA SER A 15 -10.16 18.56 10.20
C SER A 15 -9.46 19.50 9.23
N VAL A 16 -9.54 19.15 7.94
CA VAL A 16 -9.30 20.04 6.80
C VAL A 16 -10.64 20.20 6.11
N GLU A 17 -11.22 21.41 6.13
CA GLU A 17 -12.38 21.73 5.31
C GLU A 17 -11.93 21.83 3.85
N LEU A 18 -12.36 20.86 3.04
CA LEU A 18 -12.14 20.87 1.60
C LEU A 18 -13.11 21.89 0.99
N LEU A 19 -12.59 23.05 0.57
CA LEU A 19 -13.36 23.97 -0.26
C LEU A 19 -13.70 23.26 -1.59
N PRO A 20 -14.98 23.08 -1.92
CA PRO A 20 -15.39 22.21 -3.02
C PRO A 20 -15.24 22.97 -4.33
N THR A 21 -14.09 22.84 -4.98
CA THR A 21 -13.93 23.25 -6.39
C THR A 21 -13.57 22.08 -7.31
N ALA A 22 -13.42 20.88 -6.75
CA ALA A 22 -13.24 19.65 -7.51
C ALA A 22 -14.53 18.80 -7.43
N GLU A 23 -15.31 18.78 -8.51
CA GLU A 23 -16.42 17.83 -8.65
C GLU A 23 -15.88 16.44 -8.97
N PHE A 24 -16.04 15.50 -8.03
CA PHE A 24 -15.79 14.08 -8.25
C PHE A 24 -17.07 13.41 -8.77
N LYS A 25 -16.97 12.74 -9.91
CA LYS A 25 -18.14 12.23 -10.66
C LYS A 25 -18.90 11.08 -9.99
N ASN A 26 -18.35 10.45 -8.94
CA ASN A 26 -19.01 9.38 -8.19
C ASN A 26 -18.37 9.15 -6.80
N GLY A 27 -19.18 8.87 -5.77
CA GLY A 27 -18.74 8.56 -4.41
C GLY A 27 -17.89 7.28 -4.30
N THR A 28 -18.03 6.34 -5.23
CA THR A 28 -17.20 5.13 -5.27
C THR A 28 -15.76 5.42 -5.70
N ASP A 29 -15.56 6.34 -6.66
CA ASP A 29 -14.22 6.79 -7.08
C ASP A 29 -13.50 7.54 -5.94
N MET A 30 -14.28 8.23 -5.11
CA MET A 30 -13.79 8.93 -3.92
C MET A 30 -13.25 7.95 -2.86
N ILE A 31 -13.98 6.86 -2.58
CA ILE A 31 -13.58 5.83 -1.60
C ILE A 31 -12.37 5.02 -2.09
N TRP A 32 -12.35 4.61 -3.37
CA TRP A 32 -11.20 3.90 -3.93
C TRP A 32 -9.96 4.80 -4.12
N GLY A 33 -10.17 6.09 -4.39
CA GLY A 33 -9.11 7.09 -4.54
C GLY A 33 -8.40 7.45 -3.23
N PHE A 34 -9.16 7.54 -2.12
CA PHE A 34 -8.61 7.74 -0.78
C PHE A 34 -7.68 6.60 -0.36
N LEU A 35 -8.04 5.36 -0.68
CA LEU A 35 -7.30 4.16 -0.26
C LEU A 35 -6.06 3.85 -1.14
N ARG A 36 -5.88 4.54 -2.28
CA ARG A 36 -4.84 4.25 -3.27
C ARG A 36 -3.84 5.38 -3.52
N GLY A 37 -3.78 6.43 -2.69
CA GLY A 37 -2.84 7.55 -2.87
C GLY A 37 -3.06 8.41 -4.14
N ILE A 38 -3.94 7.99 -5.05
CA ILE A 38 -4.31 8.70 -6.27
C ILE A 38 -4.93 10.06 -5.94
N PHE A 39 -5.82 10.10 -4.94
CA PHE A 39 -6.45 11.33 -4.48
C PHE A 39 -5.43 12.36 -4.00
N LEU A 40 -4.50 11.95 -3.13
CA LEU A 40 -3.45 12.83 -2.59
C LEU A 40 -2.57 13.42 -3.70
N SER A 41 -2.26 12.64 -4.74
CA SER A 41 -1.48 13.15 -5.87
C SER A 41 -2.18 14.29 -6.62
N LYS A 42 -3.50 14.20 -6.77
CA LYS A 42 -4.30 15.25 -7.43
C LYS A 42 -4.56 16.44 -6.51
N LEU A 43 -4.91 16.18 -5.25
CA LEU A 43 -5.21 17.24 -4.28
C LEU A 43 -4.03 18.19 -4.08
N ALA A 44 -2.79 17.69 -4.19
CA ALA A 44 -1.59 18.50 -4.12
C ALA A 44 -1.40 19.51 -5.26
N THR A 45 -2.26 19.52 -6.30
CA THR A 45 -2.31 20.63 -7.27
C THR A 45 -3.18 21.80 -6.80
N ASP A 46 -4.12 21.52 -5.90
CA ASP A 46 -5.17 22.46 -5.52
C ASP A 46 -4.94 22.99 -4.09
N MET A 47 -4.05 22.33 -3.32
CA MET A 47 -3.68 22.70 -1.96
C MET A 47 -2.15 22.66 -1.75
N ILE A 48 -1.67 23.44 -0.79
CA ILE A 48 -0.25 23.49 -0.43
C ILE A 48 0.07 22.39 0.58
N PHE A 49 1.03 21.52 0.24
CA PHE A 49 1.58 20.52 1.14
C PHE A 49 3.08 20.75 1.31
N ASN A 50 3.62 20.44 2.48
CA ASN A 50 5.08 20.42 2.68
C ASN A 50 5.75 19.17 2.05
N GLY A 51 4.96 18.14 1.74
CA GLY A 51 5.42 16.91 1.10
C GLY A 51 4.26 15.92 0.89
N VAL A 52 4.42 15.02 -0.08
CA VAL A 52 3.43 13.98 -0.40
C VAL A 52 4.10 12.61 -0.39
N THR A 53 3.47 11.64 0.28
CA THR A 53 3.90 10.23 0.25
C THR A 53 2.84 9.37 -0.44
N LEU A 54 3.23 8.70 -1.52
CA LEU A 54 2.35 7.83 -2.30
C LEU A 54 2.71 6.37 -2.05
N MET A 55 1.85 5.66 -1.31
CA MET A 55 2.02 4.24 -1.00
C MET A 55 1.30 3.36 -2.01
N ILE A 56 2.05 2.47 -2.67
CA ILE A 56 1.54 1.45 -3.62
C ILE A 56 0.68 2.11 -4.72
N ALA A 57 1.13 3.27 -5.19
CA ALA A 57 0.39 4.13 -6.10
C ALA A 57 1.31 4.84 -7.10
N GLU A 58 0.88 4.90 -8.34
CA GLU A 58 1.56 5.63 -9.41
C GLU A 58 1.24 7.13 -9.41
N GLY A 59 0.09 7.53 -8.88
CA GLY A 59 -0.46 8.89 -8.99
C GLY A 59 -0.98 9.23 -10.39
N VAL A 60 -1.67 10.37 -10.54
CA VAL A 60 -2.34 10.77 -11.80
C VAL A 60 -1.60 11.86 -12.59
N PHE A 61 -0.27 11.90 -12.45
CA PHE A 61 0.60 12.95 -13.00
C PHE A 61 0.49 13.14 -14.52
N GLY A 62 0.20 12.10 -15.29
CA GLY A 62 0.00 12.20 -16.75
C GLY A 62 -1.36 12.77 -17.18
N LYS A 63 -2.31 12.94 -16.24
CA LYS A 63 -3.67 13.43 -16.51
C LYS A 63 -3.97 14.79 -15.86
N MET A 64 -2.98 15.40 -15.21
CA MET A 64 -3.14 16.67 -14.50
C MET A 64 -2.04 17.66 -14.88
N ASN A 65 -2.34 18.96 -14.77
CA ASN A 65 -1.31 19.99 -14.91
C ASN A 65 -0.48 20.05 -13.62
N VAL A 66 0.73 19.48 -13.66
CA VAL A 66 1.66 19.53 -12.53
C VAL A 66 2.39 20.88 -12.55
N LEU A 67 2.08 21.72 -11.56
CA LEU A 67 2.73 23.01 -11.34
C LEU A 67 4.18 22.84 -10.89
N ASP A 68 5.04 23.83 -11.16
CA ASP A 68 6.44 23.80 -10.70
C ASP A 68 6.54 23.91 -9.17
N SER A 69 5.51 24.44 -8.52
CA SER A 69 5.36 24.48 -7.06
C SER A 69 4.86 23.17 -6.44
N TYR A 70 4.74 22.10 -7.23
CA TYR A 70 4.26 20.82 -6.72
C TYR A 70 5.22 20.27 -5.66
N PRO A 71 4.70 19.75 -4.53
CA PRO A 71 5.52 19.41 -3.38
C PRO A 71 6.51 18.27 -3.66
N PRO A 72 7.62 18.21 -2.90
CA PRO A 72 8.50 17.05 -2.86
C PRO A 72 7.70 15.76 -2.64
N THR A 73 7.96 14.74 -3.45
CA THR A 73 7.16 13.51 -3.46
C THR A 73 8.01 12.27 -3.19
N LEU A 74 7.52 11.45 -2.25
CA LEU A 74 8.07 10.15 -1.91
C LEU A 74 7.20 9.04 -2.49
N PHE A 75 7.75 8.21 -3.37
CA PHE A 75 7.07 7.01 -3.85
C PHE A 75 7.48 5.80 -3.02
N VAL A 76 6.50 5.06 -2.50
CA VAL A 76 6.71 3.78 -1.82
C VAL A 76 6.06 2.69 -2.67
N HIS A 77 6.87 1.77 -3.22
CA HIS A 77 6.36 0.79 -4.18
C HIS A 77 7.01 -0.58 -4.05
N MET A 78 6.30 -1.62 -4.49
CA MET A 78 6.83 -2.97 -4.59
C MET A 78 7.48 -3.18 -5.96
N PRO A 79 8.75 -3.63 -6.06
CA PRO A 79 9.39 -3.90 -7.35
C PRO A 79 8.70 -5.00 -8.17
N LYS A 80 8.08 -5.99 -7.51
CA LYS A 80 7.37 -7.08 -8.19
C LYS A 80 6.09 -6.64 -8.90
N ASP A 81 5.50 -5.53 -8.49
CA ASP A 81 4.39 -4.92 -9.22
C ASP A 81 4.96 -4.18 -10.45
N ARG A 82 5.20 -4.93 -11.52
CA ARG A 82 5.87 -4.43 -12.72
C ARG A 82 5.10 -3.30 -13.39
N ILE A 83 3.76 -3.37 -13.36
CA ILE A 83 2.89 -2.35 -13.96
C ILE A 83 3.05 -1.03 -13.19
N ARG A 84 2.88 -1.05 -11.86
CA ARG A 84 3.06 0.17 -11.04
C ARG A 84 4.50 0.67 -11.08
N MET A 85 5.49 -0.22 -11.03
CA MET A 85 6.90 0.16 -11.10
C MET A 85 7.21 0.91 -12.40
N ARG A 86 6.65 0.47 -13.53
CA ARG A 86 6.81 1.16 -14.82
C ARG A 86 6.19 2.56 -14.76
N LEU A 87 4.92 2.67 -14.36
CA LEU A 87 4.21 3.96 -14.29
C LEU A 87 4.89 4.94 -13.32
N ILE A 88 5.33 4.47 -12.15
CA ILE A 88 6.11 5.27 -11.20
C ILE A 88 7.41 5.74 -11.83
N SER A 89 8.10 4.89 -12.59
CA SER A 89 9.36 5.27 -13.23
C SER A 89 9.16 6.33 -14.32
N GLU A 90 8.07 6.26 -15.07
CA GLU A 90 7.66 7.28 -16.04
C GLU A 90 7.34 8.61 -15.32
N ASN A 91 6.51 8.56 -14.27
CA ASN A 91 6.15 9.75 -13.48
C ASN A 91 7.35 10.39 -12.79
N VAL A 92 8.26 9.60 -12.22
CA VAL A 92 9.50 10.11 -11.58
C VAL A 92 10.36 10.88 -12.59
N LYS A 93 10.45 10.39 -13.84
CA LYS A 93 11.20 11.12 -14.89
C LYS A 93 10.54 12.47 -15.20
N ALA A 94 9.22 12.46 -15.41
CA ALA A 94 8.46 13.68 -15.72
C ALA A 94 8.54 14.72 -14.58
N LEU A 95 8.40 14.28 -13.33
CA LEU A 95 8.46 15.17 -12.16
C LEU A 95 9.86 15.75 -11.95
N ARG A 96 10.92 14.96 -12.16
CA ARG A 96 12.30 15.46 -12.07
C ARG A 96 12.64 16.47 -13.16
N GLN A 97 12.10 16.31 -14.37
CA GLN A 97 12.26 17.29 -15.45
C GLN A 97 11.63 18.65 -15.09
N LYS A 98 10.60 18.65 -14.24
CA LYS A 98 9.96 19.85 -13.69
C LYS A 98 10.66 20.43 -12.44
N GLY A 99 11.82 19.88 -12.05
CA GLY A 99 12.57 20.34 -10.87
C GLY A 99 12.01 19.87 -9.53
N ILE A 100 11.00 19.00 -9.51
CA ILE A 100 10.39 18.50 -8.27
C ILE A 100 11.33 17.49 -7.62
N HIS A 101 11.55 17.65 -6.31
CA HIS A 101 12.38 16.71 -5.54
C HIS A 101 11.65 15.38 -5.32
N ILE A 102 12.24 14.27 -5.78
CA ILE A 102 11.62 12.94 -5.75
C ILE A 102 12.55 11.89 -5.11
N THR A 103 12.02 11.22 -4.09
CA THR A 103 12.63 10.04 -3.44
C THR A 103 11.78 8.79 -3.65
N LYS A 104 12.41 7.61 -3.61
CA LYS A 104 11.73 6.31 -3.76
C LYS A 104 12.16 5.34 -2.67
N ILE A 105 11.20 4.66 -2.07
CA ILE A 105 11.41 3.49 -1.20
C ILE A 105 10.88 2.26 -1.92
N LYS A 106 11.72 1.23 -1.99
CA LYS A 106 11.34 -0.08 -2.52
C LYS A 106 10.92 -0.98 -1.36
N CYS A 107 9.67 -1.39 -1.35
CA CYS A 107 9.18 -2.44 -0.48
C CYS A 107 9.49 -3.79 -1.12
N SER A 108 10.62 -4.37 -0.72
CA SER A 108 10.97 -5.73 -1.09
C SER A 108 10.02 -6.72 -0.43
N GLU A 109 9.81 -7.84 -1.10
CA GLU A 109 9.11 -8.96 -0.47
C GLU A 109 9.96 -9.59 0.64
N PHE A 110 9.26 -10.22 1.56
CA PHE A 110 9.84 -10.94 2.68
C PHE A 110 9.10 -12.27 2.83
N PRO A 111 9.77 -13.31 3.34
CA PRO A 111 9.16 -14.61 3.52
C PRO A 111 8.06 -14.54 4.57
N LEU A 112 7.00 -15.32 4.38
CA LEU A 112 6.02 -15.53 5.42
C LEU A 112 6.65 -16.33 6.56
N THR A 113 6.44 -15.88 7.78
CA THR A 113 6.88 -16.57 8.98
C THR A 113 5.74 -16.60 9.99
N PRO A 114 5.69 -17.57 10.91
CA PRO A 114 4.65 -17.59 11.93
C PRO A 114 4.68 -16.31 12.78
N ASN A 115 5.87 -15.81 13.12
CA ASN A 115 6.04 -14.57 13.89
C ASN A 115 5.50 -13.33 13.16
N LEU A 116 5.59 -13.29 11.83
CA LEU A 116 4.98 -12.24 11.03
C LEU A 116 3.44 -12.32 11.09
N LEU A 117 2.89 -13.52 10.93
CA LEU A 117 1.44 -13.74 10.94
C LEU A 117 0.83 -13.46 12.32
N CYS A 118 1.52 -13.79 13.41
CA CYS A 118 1.11 -13.49 14.78
C CYS A 118 0.96 -12.01 15.10
N ARG A 119 1.46 -11.10 14.25
CA ARG A 119 1.22 -9.66 14.40
C ARG A 119 -0.23 -9.28 14.09
N VAL A 120 -0.96 -10.15 13.39
CA VAL A 120 -2.40 -9.97 13.16
C VAL A 120 -3.16 -10.40 14.40
N GLN A 121 -3.98 -9.49 14.93
CA GLN A 121 -4.82 -9.77 16.08
C GLN A 121 -5.71 -11.00 15.81
N GLY A 122 -5.69 -11.95 16.75
CA GLY A 122 -6.46 -13.20 16.64
C GLY A 122 -5.69 -14.39 16.06
N LEU A 123 -4.44 -14.22 15.61
CA LEU A 123 -3.59 -15.34 15.18
C LEU A 123 -2.57 -15.73 16.25
N SER A 124 -2.79 -16.86 16.91
CA SER A 124 -1.80 -17.45 17.82
C SER A 124 -0.59 -18.02 17.05
N GLN A 125 0.48 -18.36 17.76
CA GLN A 125 1.65 -19.01 17.17
C GLN A 125 1.29 -20.34 16.49
N SER A 126 0.46 -21.15 17.16
CA SER A 126 0.02 -22.46 16.63
C SER A 126 -0.83 -22.31 15.37
N VAL A 127 -1.76 -21.36 15.35
CA VAL A 127 -2.57 -21.06 14.16
C VAL A 127 -1.68 -20.55 13.02
N SER A 128 -0.76 -19.65 13.31
CA SER A 128 0.16 -19.09 12.32
C SER A 128 1.08 -20.12 11.69
N GLN A 129 1.58 -21.08 12.49
CA GLN A 129 2.33 -22.22 11.99
C GLN A 129 1.47 -23.09 11.05
N GLY A 130 0.24 -23.41 11.46
CA GLY A 130 -0.70 -24.17 10.64
C GLY A 130 -1.07 -23.45 9.33
N LEU A 131 -1.20 -22.12 9.34
CA LEU A 131 -1.42 -21.33 8.13
C LEU A 131 -0.24 -21.42 7.16
N LEU A 132 0.99 -21.33 7.67
CA LEU A 132 2.20 -21.42 6.85
C LEU A 132 2.31 -22.79 6.18
N GLU A 133 2.05 -23.85 6.93
CA GLU A 133 2.02 -25.23 6.40
C GLU A 133 0.95 -25.39 5.31
N LEU A 134 -0.27 -24.90 5.55
CA LEU A 134 -1.33 -24.92 4.53
C LEU A 134 -0.88 -24.20 3.24
N PHE A 135 -0.23 -23.04 3.38
CA PHE A 135 0.21 -22.25 2.24
C PHE A 135 1.29 -22.98 1.44
N HIS A 136 2.18 -23.72 2.12
CA HIS A 136 3.14 -24.61 1.46
C HIS A 136 2.44 -25.79 0.76
N GLU A 137 1.55 -26.50 1.46
CA GLU A 137 0.80 -27.65 0.95
C GLU A 137 0.01 -27.31 -0.32
N LYS A 138 -0.64 -26.14 -0.34
CA LYS A 138 -1.42 -25.66 -1.49
C LYS A 138 -0.58 -24.96 -2.56
N GLY A 139 0.72 -24.84 -2.36
CA GLY A 139 1.63 -24.18 -3.31
C GLY A 139 1.41 -22.67 -3.44
N PHE A 140 0.83 -22.01 -2.45
CA PHE A 140 0.68 -20.54 -2.45
C PHE A 140 2.01 -19.82 -2.18
N ILE A 141 2.90 -20.47 -1.44
CA ILE A 141 4.27 -20.04 -1.19
C ILE A 141 5.30 -20.99 -1.81
N ASP A 142 6.50 -20.47 -2.07
CA ASP A 142 7.65 -21.26 -2.50
C ASP A 142 8.38 -21.92 -1.33
N GLN A 143 9.47 -22.65 -1.61
CA GLN A 143 10.25 -23.35 -0.58
C GLN A 143 10.88 -22.41 0.46
N ASN A 144 11.08 -21.14 0.11
CA ASN A 144 11.62 -20.12 0.99
C ASN A 144 10.50 -19.28 1.67
N ALA A 145 9.25 -19.76 1.62
CA ALA A 145 8.05 -19.12 2.15
C ALA A 145 7.68 -17.78 1.49
N TYR A 146 8.13 -17.50 0.27
CA TYR A 146 7.70 -16.32 -0.48
C TYR A 146 6.39 -16.59 -1.21
N MET A 147 5.49 -15.61 -1.18
CA MET A 147 4.24 -15.65 -1.94
C MET A 147 4.51 -15.69 -3.44
N ARG A 148 4.02 -16.74 -4.11
CA ARG A 148 4.18 -16.90 -5.57
C ARG A 148 3.30 -15.96 -6.37
N ASN A 149 2.12 -15.62 -5.83
CA ASN A 149 1.10 -14.79 -6.48
C ASN A 149 0.61 -13.67 -5.54
N ASP A 150 -0.20 -12.74 -6.05
CA ASP A 150 -0.87 -11.73 -5.22
C ASP A 150 -1.77 -12.42 -4.18
N GLY A 151 -1.49 -12.18 -2.90
CA GLY A 151 -2.23 -12.79 -1.79
C GLY A 151 -3.72 -12.42 -1.77
N ARG A 152 -4.13 -11.31 -2.39
CA ARG A 152 -5.54 -10.91 -2.51
C ARG A 152 -6.28 -11.72 -3.57
N ALA A 153 -5.58 -12.16 -4.61
CA ALA A 153 -6.12 -12.99 -5.68
C ALA A 153 -5.97 -14.50 -5.40
N THR A 154 -5.28 -14.85 -4.31
CA THR A 154 -5.06 -16.24 -3.91
C THR A 154 -6.28 -16.76 -3.17
N HIS A 155 -6.77 -17.95 -3.54
CA HIS A 155 -7.94 -18.61 -2.95
C HIS A 155 -7.63 -19.31 -1.61
N TRP A 156 -6.96 -18.59 -0.71
CA TRP A 156 -6.52 -19.14 0.58
C TRP A 156 -7.67 -19.32 1.56
N LYS A 157 -8.78 -18.58 1.41
CA LYS A 157 -9.98 -18.72 2.25
C LYS A 157 -10.67 -20.05 2.00
N GLU A 158 -10.73 -20.47 0.73
CA GLU A 158 -11.28 -21.75 0.29
C GLU A 158 -10.43 -22.88 0.85
N ALA A 159 -9.10 -22.78 0.71
CA ALA A 159 -8.16 -23.73 1.28
C ALA A 159 -8.28 -23.87 2.81
N LEU A 160 -8.57 -22.78 3.54
CA LEU A 160 -8.81 -22.83 4.98
C LEU A 160 -10.10 -23.57 5.34
N LYS A 161 -11.16 -23.38 4.57
CA LYS A 161 -12.43 -24.09 4.76
C LYS A 161 -12.23 -25.60 4.57
N GLU A 162 -11.46 -26.00 3.57
CA GLU A 162 -11.14 -27.42 3.30
C GLU A 162 -10.34 -28.07 4.43
N ARG A 163 -9.32 -27.38 4.99
CA ARG A 163 -8.44 -27.94 6.04
C ARG A 163 -9.09 -28.00 7.43
N LYS A 164 -10.34 -27.55 7.59
CA LYS A 164 -11.12 -27.51 8.85
C LYS A 164 -10.37 -26.84 10.03
N LEU A 165 -9.40 -25.97 9.78
CA LEU A 165 -8.54 -25.37 10.82
C LEU A 165 -9.26 -24.46 11.83
N PHE A 166 -10.54 -24.14 11.60
CA PHE A 166 -11.31 -23.21 12.44
C PHE A 166 -12.66 -23.74 12.93
N TYR A 167 -12.94 -25.05 12.82
CA TYR A 167 -14.24 -25.61 13.23
C TYR A 167 -14.31 -26.13 14.68
N GLN A 168 -13.45 -25.63 15.58
CA GLN A 168 -13.57 -25.90 17.02
C GLN A 168 -13.31 -24.64 17.86
N ARG A 169 -14.31 -23.74 17.95
CA ARG A 169 -14.66 -22.94 19.15
C ARG A 169 -15.70 -21.86 18.81
N GLN A 170 -16.97 -22.27 18.74
CA GLN A 170 -18.17 -21.44 19.03
C GLN A 170 -19.28 -22.39 19.53
N MET A 171 -18.93 -23.33 20.43
CA MET A 171 -19.90 -24.06 21.26
C MET A 171 -19.23 -24.30 22.61
N ASN A 172 -19.34 -23.29 23.46
CA ASN A 172 -19.47 -23.34 24.91
C ASN A 172 -19.77 -21.92 25.39
#